data_AF-A0A317B3T6-F1
#
_entry.id   AF-A0A317B3T6-F1
#
_cell.length_a   1.000
_cell.length_b   1.000
_cell.length_c   1.000
_cell.angle_alpha   90.00
_cell.angle_beta   90.00
_cell.angle_gamma   90.00
#
_symmetry.space_group_name_H-M   'P 1'
#
loop_
_entity.id
_entity.type
_entity.pdbx_description
1 polymer ?
#
loop_
_entity_poly.entity_id
_entity_poly.type
_entity_poly.pdbx_seq_one_letter_code
_entity_poly.pdbx_strand_id
1 'polypeptide(L)'
;MSLEWCRNPELGLPRPDLCIFLDISAEDAAKRGGYGAEKYEKKDMQDRVRVLFETLMQRKEGEDFVRIDAGASEEAVAAEVRVQVDRCMERVAKGEVPLRTVGEW
;
A
#
# COMPACT_ATOMS: atom_id res chain seq x y z
N MET A 1 5.54 -20.85 -1.12
CA MET A 1 6.28 -19.87 -1.95
C MET A 1 6.87 -18.85 -0.99
N SER A 2 8.14 -18.47 -1.15
CA SER A 2 8.73 -17.37 -0.36
C SER A 2 8.28 -16.02 -0.94
N LEU A 3 8.24 -14.99 -0.09
CA LEU A 3 8.00 -13.61 -0.51
C LEU A 3 9.00 -13.16 -1.59
N GLU A 4 10.27 -13.57 -1.45
CA GLU A 4 11.33 -13.29 -2.41
C GLU A 4 11.04 -13.88 -3.79
N TRP A 5 10.57 -15.14 -3.84
CA TRP A 5 10.19 -15.77 -5.11
C TRP A 5 9.02 -15.04 -5.77
N CYS A 6 8.02 -14.63 -4.99
CA CYS A 6 6.87 -13.86 -5.49
C CYS A 6 7.27 -12.47 -5.99
N ARG A 7 8.34 -11.88 -5.44
CA ARG A 7 8.81 -10.53 -5.80
C ARG A 7 9.75 -10.52 -6.99
N ASN A 8 10.44 -11.61 -7.29
CA ASN A 8 11.40 -11.68 -8.39
C ASN A 8 10.86 -11.14 -9.75
N PRO A 9 9.59 -11.36 -10.13
CA PRO A 9 9.01 -10.79 -11.35
C PRO A 9 8.89 -9.25 -11.36
N GLU A 10 8.92 -8.61 -10.18
CA GLU A 10 8.77 -7.16 -10.03
C GLU A 10 10.11 -6.41 -10.18
N LEU A 11 11.24 -7.13 -10.17
CA LEU A 11 12.57 -6.53 -10.31
C LEU A 11 12.70 -5.75 -11.63
N GLY A 12 13.24 -4.54 -11.55
CA GLY A 12 13.45 -3.67 -12.70
C GLY A 12 12.21 -2.87 -13.13
N LEU A 13 11.03 -3.12 -12.55
CA LEU A 13 9.87 -2.26 -12.77
C LEU A 13 10.12 -0.85 -12.20
N PRO A 14 9.46 0.20 -12.75
CA PRO A 14 9.44 1.51 -12.14
C PRO A 14 9.00 1.46 -10.68
N ARG A 15 9.85 1.94 -9.77
CA ARG A 15 9.54 2.01 -8.35
C ARG A 15 8.65 3.23 -8.08
N PRO A 16 7.50 3.07 -7.39
CA PRO A 16 6.63 4.19 -7.06
C PRO A 16 7.35 5.24 -6.20
N ASP A 17 7.01 6.52 -6.40
CA ASP A 17 7.46 7.62 -5.53
C ASP A 17 6.62 7.72 -4.25
N LEU A 18 5.41 7.18 -4.28
CA LEU A 18 4.47 7.07 -3.18
C LEU A 18 3.60 5.83 -3.36
N CYS A 19 3.44 5.05 -2.29
CA CYS A 19 2.49 3.95 -2.19
C CYS A 19 1.57 4.19 -0.99
N ILE A 20 0.28 4.40 -1.25
CA ILE A 20 -0.69 4.63 -0.17
C ILE A 20 -1.27 3.29 0.28
N PHE A 21 -1.04 2.95 1.54
CA PHE A 21 -1.65 1.80 2.18
C PHE A 21 -2.88 2.23 2.98
N LEU A 22 -4.06 1.94 2.44
CA LEU A 22 -5.34 2.17 3.08
C LEU A 22 -5.59 1.06 4.12
N ASP A 23 -5.29 1.35 5.38
CA ASP A 23 -5.39 0.41 6.48
C ASP A 23 -6.81 0.41 7.04
N ILE A 24 -7.50 -0.71 6.94
CA ILE A 24 -8.85 -0.90 7.48
C ILE A 24 -8.92 -2.21 8.24
N SER A 25 -9.66 -2.21 9.36
CA SER A 25 -9.94 -3.45 10.08
C SER A 25 -10.86 -4.36 9.25
N ALA A 26 -10.70 -5.67 9.36
CA ALA A 26 -11.62 -6.61 8.71
C ALA A 26 -13.08 -6.41 9.16
N GLU A 27 -13.27 -5.95 10.39
CA GLU A 27 -14.58 -5.67 10.99
C GLU A 27 -15.25 -4.45 10.33
N ASP A 28 -14.49 -3.38 10.07
CA ASP A 28 -15.01 -2.20 9.39
C ASP A 28 -15.18 -2.41 7.89
N ALA A 29 -14.29 -3.18 7.27
CA ALA A 29 -14.44 -3.59 5.86
C ALA A 29 -15.73 -4.41 5.65
N ALA A 30 -16.05 -5.32 6.57
CA ALA A 30 -17.26 -6.14 6.47
C ALA A 30 -18.56 -5.31 6.53
N LYS A 31 -18.55 -4.16 7.22
CA LYS A 31 -19.71 -3.25 7.33
C LYS A 31 -20.02 -2.52 6.02
N ARG A 32 -19.05 -2.40 5.09
CA ARG A 32 -19.20 -1.65 3.83
C ARG A 32 -20.01 -2.38 2.75
N GLY A 33 -20.45 -3.61 3.03
CA GLY A 33 -21.23 -4.43 2.11
C GLY A 33 -20.36 -5.11 1.06
N GLY A 34 -20.77 -6.30 0.60
CA GLY A 34 -20.05 -7.07 -0.42
C GLY A 34 -18.97 -8.03 0.11
N TYR A 35 -18.59 -7.93 1.38
CA TYR A 35 -17.59 -8.81 1.99
C TYR A 35 -18.04 -10.28 2.02
N GLY A 36 -17.29 -11.15 1.33
CA GLY A 36 -17.48 -12.59 1.26
C GLY A 36 -17.94 -13.11 -0.11
N ALA A 37 -18.10 -12.23 -1.10
CA ALA A 37 -18.46 -12.58 -2.47
C ALA A 37 -17.24 -12.95 -3.35
N GLU A 38 -16.06 -12.40 -3.04
CA GLU A 38 -14.83 -12.66 -3.78
C GLU A 38 -13.96 -13.75 -3.13
N LYS A 39 -13.14 -14.42 -3.97
CA LYS A 39 -12.30 -15.57 -3.58
C LYS A 39 -11.34 -15.28 -2.42
N TYR A 40 -10.97 -14.00 -2.22
CA TYR A 40 -9.99 -13.56 -1.23
C TYR A 40 -10.61 -12.84 -0.02
N GLU A 41 -11.93 -12.76 0.06
CA GLU A 41 -12.67 -12.14 1.17
C GLU A 41 -12.89 -13.12 2.33
N LYS A 42 -11.81 -13.78 2.76
CA LYS A 42 -11.80 -14.60 3.97
C LYS A 42 -10.92 -13.93 5.01
N LYS A 43 -11.41 -13.81 6.25
CA LYS A 43 -10.69 -13.17 7.36
C LYS A 43 -9.26 -13.69 7.53
N ASP A 44 -9.09 -15.01 7.59
CA ASP A 44 -7.76 -15.64 7.72
C ASP A 44 -6.79 -15.29 6.59
N MET A 45 -7.30 -15.02 5.38
CA MET A 45 -6.48 -14.60 4.26
C MET A 45 -6.12 -13.13 4.38
N GLN A 46 -7.07 -12.27 4.74
CA GLN A 46 -6.82 -10.84 4.97
C GLN A 46 -5.79 -10.63 6.09
N ASP A 47 -5.89 -11.39 7.19
CA ASP A 47 -4.93 -11.32 8.29
C ASP A 47 -3.51 -11.70 7.82
N ARG A 48 -3.38 -12.75 7.01
CA ARG A 48 -2.09 -13.14 6.40
C ARG A 48 -1.56 -12.07 5.45
N VAL A 49 -2.43 -11.50 4.61
CA VAL A 49 -2.06 -10.42 3.68
C VAL A 49 -1.53 -9.21 4.45
N ARG A 50 -2.17 -8.85 5.57
CA ARG A 50 -1.72 -7.75 6.43
C ARG A 50 -0.29 -7.98 6.95
N VAL A 51 0.00 -9.17 7.47
CA VAL A 51 1.36 -9.55 7.93
C VAL A 51 2.38 -9.50 6.79
N LEU A 52 1.99 -9.89 5.57
CA LEU A 52 2.87 -9.80 4.41
C LEU A 52 3.16 -8.34 4.05
N PHE A 53 2.17 -7.46 4.05
CA PHE A 53 2.37 -6.02 3.84
C PHE A 53 3.25 -5.39 4.91
N GLU A 54 3.07 -5.74 6.19
CA GLU A 54 3.96 -5.29 7.27
C GLU A 54 5.40 -5.75 7.02
N THR A 55 5.59 -7.00 6.57
CA THR A 55 6.91 -7.52 6.21
C THR A 55 7.51 -6.75 5.03
N LEU A 56 6.71 -6.39 4.02
CA LEU A 56 7.14 -5.58 2.88
C LEU A 56 7.56 -4.17 3.32
N MET A 57 6.79 -3.54 4.22
CA MET A 57 7.09 -2.21 4.75
C MET A 57 8.33 -2.18 5.65
N GLN A 58 8.81 -3.33 6.14
CA GLN A 58 10.09 -3.43 6.85
C GLN A 58 11.30 -3.56 5.91
N ARG A 59 11.07 -3.66 4.59
CA ARG A 59 12.12 -3.70 3.57
C ARG A 59 12.33 -2.33 2.93
N LYS A 60 13.12 -2.29 1.86
CA LYS A 60 13.50 -1.04 1.15
C LYS A 60 12.27 -0.26 0.68
N GLU A 61 11.19 -0.94 0.32
CA GLU A 61 9.94 -0.34 -0.14
C GLU A 61 9.19 0.40 0.95
N GLY A 62 9.47 0.13 2.23
CA GLY A 62 8.87 0.84 3.36
C GLY A 62 9.01 2.36 3.28
N GLU A 63 10.08 2.84 2.65
CA GLU A 63 10.32 4.27 2.41
C GLU A 63 9.28 4.93 1.49
N ASP A 64 8.60 4.15 0.66
CA ASP A 64 7.61 4.65 -0.29
C ASP A 64 6.19 4.59 0.30
N PHE A 65 5.98 3.83 1.37
CA PHE A 65 4.66 3.60 1.95
C PHE A 65 4.21 4.73 2.88
N VAL A 66 2.97 5.19 2.67
CA VAL A 66 2.25 6.03 3.62
C VAL A 66 0.97 5.31 4.02
N ARG A 67 0.81 5.08 5.32
CA ARG A 67 -0.37 4.42 5.88
C ARG A 67 -1.44 5.45 6.22
N ILE A 68 -2.65 5.22 5.72
CA ILE A 68 -3.82 6.06 5.99
C ILE A 68 -4.91 5.18 6.61
N ASP A 69 -5.50 5.64 7.71
CA ASP A 69 -6.64 4.97 8.35
C ASP A 69 -7.87 5.09 7.43
N ALA A 70 -8.20 3.99 6.77
CA ALA A 70 -9.33 3.91 5.88
C ALA A 70 -10.64 3.60 6.62
N GLY A 71 -10.66 3.48 7.95
CA GLY A 71 -11.86 3.35 8.78
C GLY A 71 -12.61 4.66 9.03
N ALA A 72 -11.99 5.81 8.77
CA ALA A 72 -12.61 7.13 8.84
C ALA A 72 -13.68 7.36 7.74
N SER A 73 -14.30 8.55 7.72
CA SER A 73 -15.23 8.91 6.65
C SER A 73 -14.51 9.03 5.31
N GLU A 74 -15.23 8.80 4.21
CA GLU A 74 -14.68 8.90 2.85
C GLU A 74 -14.02 10.26 2.60
N GLU A 75 -14.64 11.34 3.05
CA GLU A 75 -14.12 12.70 2.90
C GLU A 75 -12.80 12.90 3.66
N ALA A 76 -12.71 12.38 4.88
CA ALA A 76 -11.50 12.46 5.69
C ALA A 76 -10.35 11.67 5.06
N VAL A 77 -10.63 10.45 4.58
CA VAL A 77 -9.64 9.61 3.89
C VAL A 77 -9.20 10.27 2.58
N ALA A 78 -10.14 10.79 1.79
CA ALA A 78 -9.84 11.45 0.53
C ALA A 78 -8.99 12.73 0.74
N ALA A 79 -9.28 13.51 1.78
CA ALA A 79 -8.49 14.68 2.13
C ALA A 79 -7.05 14.29 2.51
N GLU A 80 -6.87 13.26 3.33
CA GLU A 80 -5.53 12.79 3.71
C GLU A 80 -4.74 12.24 2.51
N VAL A 81 -5.38 11.41 1.67
CA VAL A 81 -4.80 10.93 0.41
C VAL A 81 -4.33 12.12 -0.43
N ARG A 82 -5.17 13.16 -0.56
CA ARG A 82 -4.86 14.33 -1.36
C ARG A 82 -3.61 15.05 -0.85
N VAL A 83 -3.50 15.25 0.46
CA VAL A 83 -2.31 15.87 1.08
C VAL A 83 -1.04 15.10 0.75
N GLN A 84 -1.05 13.77 0.87
CA GLN A 84 0.13 12.94 0.61
C GLN A 84 0.53 12.96 -0.87
N VAL A 85 -0.46 12.91 -1.77
CA VAL A 85 -0.23 13.00 -3.22
C VAL A 85 0.33 14.36 -3.62
N ASP A 86 -0.27 15.46 -3.15
CA ASP A 86 0.18 16.81 -3.48
C ASP A 86 1.64 17.02 -3.02
N ARG A 87 1.98 16.56 -1.82
CA ARG A 87 3.36 16.58 -1.31
C ARG A 87 4.33 15.76 -2.17
N CYS A 88 3.93 14.58 -2.63
CA CYS A 88 4.74 13.77 -3.53
C CYS A 88 4.96 14.47 -4.87
N MET A 89 3.90 15.03 -5.46
CA MET A 89 3.94 15.75 -6.73
C MET A 89 4.86 16.97 -6.66
N GLU A 90 4.84 17.72 -5.55
CA GLU A 90 5.76 18.84 -5.35
C GLU A 90 7.23 18.41 -5.36
N ARG A 91 7.58 17.31 -4.68
CA ARG A 91 8.94 16.77 -4.64
C ARG A 91 9.40 16.33 -6.03
N VAL A 92 8.51 15.66 -6.77
CA VAL A 92 8.77 15.25 -8.16
C VAL A 92 8.97 16.47 -9.06
N ALA A 93 8.12 17.49 -8.94
CA ALA A 93 8.23 18.73 -9.72
C ALA A 93 9.52 19.50 -9.44
N LYS A 94 10.05 19.42 -8.22
CA LYS A 94 11.36 19.98 -7.83
C LYS A 94 12.56 19.12 -8.28
N GLY A 95 12.32 17.94 -8.86
CA GLY A 95 13.36 17.01 -9.27
C GLY A 95 14.06 16.32 -8.10
N GLU A 96 13.47 16.32 -6.91
CA GLU A 96 14.05 15.73 -5.69
C GLU A 96 13.99 14.20 -5.69
N VAL A 97 13.13 13.62 -6.54
CA VAL A 97 12.92 12.17 -6.63
C VAL A 97 13.14 11.76 -8.09
N PRO A 98 14.33 11.24 -8.45
CA PRO A 98 14.54 10.68 -9.78
C PRO A 98 13.75 9.38 -9.94
N LEU A 99 13.46 9.00 -11.19
CA LEU A 99 12.85 7.70 -11.46
C LEU A 99 13.73 6.57 -10.92
N ARG A 100 13.16 5.76 -10.04
CA ARG A 100 13.82 4.60 -9.41
C ARG A 100 13.28 3.30 -10.02
N THR A 101 13.99 2.21 -9.79
CA THR A 101 13.54 0.85 -10.12
C THR A 101 13.48 -0.02 -8.88
N VAL A 102 12.63 -1.04 -8.91
CA VAL A 102 12.54 -2.07 -7.88
C VAL A 102 13.85 -2.88 -7.89
N GLY A 103 14.68 -2.75 -6.85
CA GLY A 103 15.98 -3.41 -6.71
C GLY A 103 15.91 -4.74 -5.95
N GLU A 104 17.01 -5.42 -5.68
CA GLU A 104 17.00 -6.63 -4.82
C GLU A 104 16.77 -6.26 -3.33
N TRP A 105 16.27 -7.21 -2.53
CA TRP A 105 16.11 -7.04 -1.08
C TRP A 105 17.45 -7.14 -0.35
#